data_AF-A0A8C5DAJ3-F1
#
_entry.id   AF-A0A8C5DAJ3-F1
#
_cell.length_a   1.000
_cell.length_b   1.000
_cell.length_c   1.000
_cell.angle_alpha   90.00
_cell.angle_beta   90.00
_cell.angle_gamma   90.00
#
_symmetry.space_group_name_H-M   'P 1'
#
loop_
_entity.id
_entity.type
_entity.pdbx_description
1 polymer ?
#
loop_
_entity_poly.entity_id
_entity_poly.type
_entity_poly.pdbx_seq_one_letter_code
_entity_poly.pdbx_strand_id
1 'polypeptide(L)'
;MPDFCAAYGCSNRRCVATKARGITFHLFPKTKERRRKWELALRRKDFSANNRTMICSEHFRREEFDRTGQTVRLKEGVVPSIFNFPAHLQRSVCLQSL
;
A
#
# COMPACT_ATOMS: atom_id res chain seq x y z
N MET A 1 -13.57 -11.17 -11.38
CA MET A 1 -13.90 -10.73 -10.01
C MET A 1 -13.01 -9.53 -9.69
N PRO A 2 -13.54 -8.39 -9.24
CA PRO A 2 -12.69 -7.24 -8.96
C PRO A 2 -11.97 -7.35 -7.63
N ASP A 3 -10.67 -7.11 -7.67
CA ASP A 3 -9.89 -6.91 -6.45
C ASP A 3 -9.93 -5.40 -6.08
N PHE A 4 -10.21 -5.09 -4.81
CA PHE A 4 -10.15 -3.72 -4.27
C PHE A 4 -8.84 -3.48 -3.53
N CYS A 5 -8.39 -2.22 -3.48
CA CYS A 5 -7.28 -1.81 -2.61
C CYS A 5 -7.65 -2.05 -1.14
N ALA A 6 -6.76 -2.66 -0.36
CA ALA A 6 -7.01 -2.93 1.05
C ALA A 6 -6.77 -1.71 1.97
N ALA A 7 -6.10 -0.67 1.46
CA ALA A 7 -5.73 0.51 2.23
C ALA A 7 -6.95 1.22 2.82
N TYR A 8 -6.78 1.75 4.04
CA TYR A 8 -7.84 2.47 4.74
C TYR A 8 -8.33 3.66 3.90
N GLY A 9 -9.65 3.76 3.72
CA GLY A 9 -10.30 4.85 2.98
C GLY A 9 -10.07 4.84 1.46
N CYS A 10 -9.43 3.82 0.90
CA CYS A 10 -9.21 3.74 -0.55
C CYS A 10 -10.34 2.98 -1.24
N SER A 11 -10.89 3.56 -2.32
CA SER A 11 -11.95 2.96 -3.14
C SER A 11 -11.44 2.43 -4.49
N ASN A 12 -10.13 2.47 -4.75
CA ASN A 12 -9.58 2.01 -6.02
C ASN A 12 -9.82 0.51 -6.22
N ARG A 13 -10.40 0.18 -7.37
CA ARG A 13 -10.70 -1.18 -7.85
C ARG A 13 -9.79 -1.51 -9.03
N ARG A 14 -9.29 -2.74 -9.11
CA ARG A 14 -8.54 -3.22 -10.29
C ARG A 14 -9.48 -3.35 -11.48
N CYS A 15 -9.53 -2.33 -12.33
CA CYS A 15 -10.30 -2.29 -13.56
C CYS A 15 -9.60 -1.43 -14.63
N VAL A 16 -10.16 -1.42 -15.85
CA VAL A 16 -9.61 -0.68 -17.00
C VAL A 16 -9.51 0.82 -16.72
N ALA A 17 -10.52 1.42 -16.07
CA ALA A 17 -10.52 2.84 -15.74
C ALA A 17 -9.36 3.22 -14.80
N THR A 18 -9.14 2.43 -13.75
CA THR A 18 -8.03 2.63 -12.81
C THR A 18 -6.67 2.42 -13.50
N LYS A 19 -6.57 1.44 -14.41
CA LYS A 19 -5.37 1.22 -15.23
C LYS A 19 -5.08 2.40 -16.17
N ALA A 20 -6.12 2.99 -16.78
CA ALA A 20 -5.98 4.16 -17.65
C ALA A 20 -5.45 5.40 -16.89
N ARG A 21 -5.72 5.49 -15.58
CA ARG A 21 -5.14 6.49 -14.67
C ARG A 21 -3.69 6.17 -14.26
N GLY A 22 -3.09 5.09 -14.75
CA GLY A 22 -1.74 4.65 -14.41
C GLY A 22 -1.61 4.00 -13.04
N ILE A 23 -2.73 3.63 -12.39
CA ILE A 23 -2.70 3.01 -11.06
C ILE A 23 -2.42 1.51 -11.19
N THR A 24 -1.35 1.07 -10.56
CA THR A 24 -0.96 -0.34 -10.47
C THR A 24 -1.36 -0.92 -9.12
N PHE A 25 -1.37 -2.25 -9.02
CA PHE A 25 -1.77 -2.96 -7.80
C PHE A 25 -0.71 -3.97 -7.41
N HIS A 26 -0.31 -3.92 -6.14
CA HIS A 26 0.80 -4.67 -5.58
C HIS A 26 0.28 -5.61 -4.50
N LEU A 27 0.51 -6.91 -4.70
CA LEU A 27 0.15 -7.93 -3.70
C LEU A 27 0.99 -7.78 -2.45
N PHE A 28 0.44 -8.20 -1.32
CA PHE A 28 1.22 -8.29 -0.08
C PHE A 28 2.42 -9.22 -0.26
N PRO A 29 3.58 -8.89 0.34
CA PRO A 29 4.75 -9.76 0.33
C PRO A 29 4.43 -11.18 0.80
N LYS A 30 5.14 -12.18 0.25
CA LYS A 30 5.03 -13.59 0.69
C LYS A 30 5.68 -13.83 2.04
N THR A 31 6.78 -13.13 2.33
CA THR A 31 7.50 -13.23 3.60
C THR A 31 6.64 -12.73 4.75
N LYS A 32 6.46 -13.55 5.79
CA LYS A 32 5.59 -13.25 6.94
C LYS A 32 5.92 -11.90 7.60
N GLU A 33 7.20 -11.61 7.81
CA GLU A 33 7.63 -10.35 8.45
C GLU A 33 7.26 -9.12 7.62
N ARG A 34 7.53 -9.16 6.31
CA ARG A 34 7.20 -8.05 5.40
C ARG A 34 5.69 -7.89 5.24
N ARG A 35 4.95 -9.00 5.18
CA ARG A 35 3.48 -9.01 5.17
C ARG A 35 2.93 -8.33 6.42
N ARG A 36 3.43 -8.71 7.60
CA ARG A 36 3.03 -8.10 8.89
C ARG A 36 3.31 -6.60 8.92
N LYS A 37 4.44 -6.13 8.39
CA LYS A 37 4.73 -4.69 8.28
C LYS A 37 3.68 -3.95 7.45
N TRP A 38 3.22 -4.53 6.34
CA TRP A 38 2.16 -3.95 5.53
C TRP A 38 0.80 -3.98 6.23
N GLU A 39 0.46 -5.06 6.92
CA GLU A 39 -0.80 -5.18 7.69
C GLU A 39 -0.87 -4.10 8.78
N LEU A 40 0.22 -3.93 9.53
CA LEU A 40 0.34 -2.88 10.56
C LEU A 40 0.26 -1.47 9.97
N ALA A 41 0.80 -1.25 8.77
CA ALA A 41 0.74 0.05 8.10
C ALA A 41 -0.70 0.48 7.76
N LEU A 42 -1.61 -0.48 7.57
CA LEU A 42 -3.02 -0.15 7.28
C LEU A 42 -3.79 0.39 8.48
N ARG A 43 -3.29 0.20 9.71
CA ARG A 43 -3.95 0.61 10.98
C ARG A 43 -5.40 0.12 11.10
N ARG A 44 -5.71 -1.03 10.50
CA ARG A 44 -7.02 -1.68 10.59
C ARG A 44 -6.97 -2.70 11.73
N LYS A 45 -7.89 -2.56 12.69
CA LYS A 45 -8.05 -3.52 13.77
C LYS A 45 -8.40 -4.91 13.19
N ASP A 46 -7.79 -5.96 13.74
CA ASP A 46 -8.04 -7.36 13.38
C ASP A 46 -7.89 -7.69 11.88
N PHE A 47 -7.05 -6.92 11.17
CA PHE A 47 -6.81 -7.14 9.75
C PHE A 47 -5.70 -8.16 9.50
N SER A 48 -5.99 -9.16 8.66
CA SER A 48 -5.02 -10.13 8.15
C SER A 48 -5.12 -10.20 6.63
N ALA A 49 -3.99 -10.03 5.94
CA ALA A 49 -3.93 -10.12 4.49
C ALA A 49 -3.95 -11.58 4.03
N ASN A 50 -4.72 -11.86 2.98
CA ASN A 50 -4.67 -13.13 2.25
C ASN A 50 -3.80 -13.00 0.98
N ASN A 51 -3.63 -14.09 0.24
CA ASN A 51 -2.75 -14.12 -0.94
C ASN A 51 -3.26 -13.31 -2.15
N ARG A 52 -4.50 -12.80 -2.11
CA ARG A 52 -5.10 -11.92 -3.11
C ARG A 52 -5.20 -10.46 -2.65
N THR A 53 -4.93 -10.19 -1.37
CA THR A 53 -4.93 -8.83 -0.82
C THR A 53 -3.84 -8.00 -1.48
N MET A 54 -4.20 -6.77 -1.86
CA MET A 54 -3.32 -5.86 -2.60
C MET A 54 -3.52 -4.41 -2.18
N ILE A 55 -2.49 -3.60 -2.44
CA ILE A 55 -2.49 -2.15 -2.25
C ILE A 55 -2.22 -1.48 -3.60
N CYS A 56 -2.94 -0.41 -3.91
CA CYS A 56 -2.72 0.35 -5.14
C CYS A 56 -1.49 1.26 -5.03
N SER A 57 -0.93 1.66 -6.17
CA SER A 57 0.31 2.44 -6.23
C SER A 57 0.24 3.81 -5.54
N GLU A 58 -0.95 4.36 -5.30
CA GLU A 58 -1.13 5.66 -4.62
C GLU A 58 -0.68 5.65 -3.15
N HIS A 59 -0.45 4.46 -2.56
CA HIS A 59 0.00 4.34 -1.16
C HIS A 59 1.53 4.23 -1.00
N PHE A 60 2.27 4.36 -2.10
CA PHE A 60 3.72 4.30 -2.15
C PHE A 60 4.27 5.55 -2.84
N ARG A 61 5.50 5.95 -2.49
CA ARG A 61 6.16 7.07 -3.15
C ARG A 61 6.71 6.63 -4.51
N ARG A 62 6.83 7.57 -5.45
CA ARG A 62 7.21 7.24 -6.85
C ARG A 62 8.61 6.65 -6.94
N GLU A 63 9.51 7.10 -6.07
CA GLU A 63 10.89 6.67 -5.92
C GLU A 63 11.06 5.30 -5.28
N GLU A 64 10.01 4.75 -4.65
CA GLU A 64 10.01 3.42 -4.05
C GLU A 64 9.76 2.31 -5.07
N PHE A 65 9.46 2.68 -6.31
CA PHE A 65 9.29 1.75 -7.41
C PHE A 65 10.62 1.49 -8.11
N ASP A 66 10.91 0.22 -8.35
CA ASP A 66 11.92 -0.24 -9.29
C ASP A 66 11.28 -0.39 -10.68
N ARG A 67 11.80 0.37 -11.63
CA ARG A 67 11.37 0.41 -13.03
C ARG A 67 12.46 -0.01 -14.00
N THR A 68 13.57 -0.57 -13.48
CA THR A 68 14.72 -0.98 -14.30
C THR A 68 14.42 -2.23 -15.13
N GLY A 69 13.50 -3.08 -14.67
CA GLY A 69 13.09 -4.30 -15.36
C GLY A 69 11.83 -4.15 -16.23
N GLN A 70 11.42 -5.25 -16.86
CA GLN A 70 10.20 -5.33 -17.68
C GLN A 70 8.88 -5.07 -16.92
N THR A 71 8.91 -5.19 -15.59
CA THR A 71 7.73 -4.99 -14.74
C THR A 71 8.04 -4.02 -13.63
N VAL A 72 7.13 -3.08 -13.37
CA VAL A 72 7.24 -2.17 -12.23
C VAL A 72 7.03 -2.94 -10.93
N ARG A 73 8.03 -2.90 -10.05
CA ARG A 73 8.02 -3.58 -8.74
C ARG A 73 8.28 -2.56 -7.63
N LEU A 74 7.93 -2.92 -6.41
CA LEU A 74 8.36 -2.15 -5.24
C LEU A 74 9.79 -2.58 -4.89
N LYS A 75 10.63 -1.61 -4.53
CA LYS A 75 11.97 -1.88 -4.00
C LYS A 75 11.89 -2.75 -2.74
N GLU A 76 13.00 -3.39 -2.40
CA GLU A 76 13.07 -4.19 -1.20
C GLU A 76 12.81 -3.36 0.06
N GLY A 77 12.16 -3.96 1.05
CA GLY A 77 11.86 -3.30 2.33
C GLY A 77 10.72 -2.28 2.32
N VAL A 78 10.26 -1.81 1.15
CA VAL A 78 9.19 -0.80 1.05
C VAL A 78 7.90 -1.25 1.72
N VAL A 79 7.27 -0.31 2.44
CA VAL A 79 5.97 -0.46 3.11
C VAL A 79 5.04 0.67 2.65
N PRO A 80 3.72 0.44 2.52
CA PRO A 80 2.80 1.51 2.18
C PRO A 80 2.83 2.55 3.30
N SER A 81 2.90 3.82 2.93
CA SER A 81 3.11 4.92 3.89
C SER A 81 2.19 6.12 3.65
N ILE A 82 1.62 6.25 2.45
CA ILE A 82 0.73 7.35 2.09
C ILE A 82 -0.70 6.94 2.41
N PHE A 83 -1.30 7.56 3.42
CA PHE A 83 -2.68 7.32 3.84
C PHE A 83 -3.32 8.64 4.29
N ASN A 84 -4.62 8.78 4.05
CA ASN A 84 -5.41 9.86 4.64
C ASN A 84 -6.19 9.31 5.84
N PHE A 85 -5.49 9.11 6.97
CA PHE A 85 -6.10 8.61 8.20
C PHE A 85 -6.86 9.72 8.95
N PRO A 86 -8.01 9.41 9.59
CA PRO A 86 -8.66 10.35 10.51
C PRO A 86 -7.74 10.68 11.69
N ALA A 87 -7.94 11.83 12.33
CA ALA A 87 -7.06 12.36 13.37
C ALA A 87 -6.70 11.34 14.46
N HIS A 88 -7.67 10.54 14.93
CA HIS A 88 -7.46 9.51 15.95
C HIS A 88 -6.57 8.33 15.52
N LEU A 89 -6.33 8.16 14.22
CA LEU A 89 -5.41 7.17 13.67
C LEU A 89 -4.09 7.79 13.22
N GLN A 90 -3.93 9.12 13.23
CA GLN A 90 -2.67 9.75 12.88
C GLN A 90 -1.65 9.47 13.98
N ARG A 91 -0.47 8.94 13.61
CA ARG A 91 0.65 8.92 14.54
C ARG A 91 1.03 10.38 14.73
N SER A 92 1.05 10.85 15.96
CA SER A 92 1.67 12.12 16.32
C SER A 92 3.06 12.12 15.70
N VAL A 93 3.25 12.89 14.63
CA VAL A 93 4.59 13.23 14.19
C VAL A 93 5.12 14.07 15.33
N CYS A 94 5.89 13.47 16.22
CA CYS A 94 6.81 14.27 17.01
C CYS A 94 7.69 14.93 15.95
N LEU A 95 7.47 16.23 15.71
CA LEU A 95 8.42 17.05 14.98
C LEU A 95 9.76 16.78 15.67
N GLN A 96 10.62 15.99 15.06
CA GLN A 96 12.01 15.97 15.48
C GLN A 96 12.53 17.34 15.12
N SER A 97 12.74 18.08 16.20
CA SER A 97 13.21 19.45 16.32
C SER A 97 14.39 19.75 15.40
N LEU A 98 14.33 20.96 14.82
CA LEU A 98 15.42 21.83 14.32
C LEU A 98 16.47 21.19 13.40
#